data_AF-A0A8C5KKW1-F1
#
_entry.id   AF-A0A8C5KKW1-F1
#
_cell.length_a   1.000
_cell.length_b   1.000
_cell.length_c   1.000
_cell.angle_alpha   90.00
_cell.angle_beta   90.00
_cell.angle_gamma   90.00
#
_symmetry.space_group_name_H-M   'P 1'
#
loop_
_entity.id
_entity.type
_entity.pdbx_description
1 polymer ?
#
loop_
_entity_poly.entity_id
_entity_poly.type
_entity_poly.pdbx_seq_one_letter_code
_entity_poly.pdbx_strand_id
1 'polypeptide(L)'
;HRLSTTLEENDLLQGTVEELQDRVLILERQGHDKDLQLHQSQLELQEVRLSYRQLQVKLEELTEERSLQSSAATSTSLLSEIEQSMEAEELEQEREQLRLQLWEAYCQVRYLCSHLRGNDSADSAVSTDSSMDESSETSSAKDVPAGSLRTALSELKRLIQSIVDGMEPTGSRRIDDDSLEEQIRQTSEDSRALRELMEGERGKLKQSLEELQHLHSQVTLLSVEMTVLKEERDRLRAASEDKEPQEQLQKALRDRDAAIAKKNAVELELAKCKMDMMSLNSQLLDAIQQKLNLSQQLEAWQ
;
A
#
# COMPACT_ATOMS: atom_id res chain seq x y z
N HIS A 1 3.01 -93.15 -26.73
CA HIS A 1 3.94 -92.54 -25.77
C HIS A 1 4.39 -91.15 -26.18
N ARG A 2 5.20 -90.94 -27.23
CA ARG A 2 5.69 -89.59 -27.62
C ARG A 2 4.59 -88.54 -27.88
N LEU A 3 3.48 -88.95 -28.46
CA LEU A 3 2.35 -88.04 -28.75
C LEU A 3 1.57 -87.67 -27.47
N SER A 4 1.53 -88.56 -26.48
CA SER A 4 0.92 -88.30 -25.17
C SER A 4 1.76 -87.30 -24.38
N THR A 5 3.08 -87.50 -24.34
CA THR A 5 4.00 -86.60 -23.63
C THR A 5 3.98 -85.19 -24.24
N THR A 6 3.88 -85.05 -25.56
CA THR A 6 3.77 -83.74 -26.20
C THR A 6 2.42 -83.06 -25.95
N LEU A 7 1.33 -83.84 -25.75
CA LEU A 7 0.03 -83.28 -25.40
C LEU A 7 0.02 -82.80 -23.95
N GLU A 8 0.56 -83.60 -23.02
CA GLU A 8 0.73 -83.21 -21.62
C GLU A 8 1.61 -81.95 -21.47
N GLU A 9 2.70 -81.86 -22.23
CA GLU A 9 3.53 -80.65 -22.30
C GLU A 9 2.77 -79.44 -22.88
N ASN A 10 1.90 -79.65 -23.86
CA ASN A 10 1.07 -78.58 -24.45
C ASN A 10 0.05 -78.05 -23.43
N ASP A 11 -0.63 -78.95 -22.72
CA ASP A 11 -1.59 -78.59 -21.67
C ASP A 11 -0.92 -77.80 -20.54
N LEU A 12 0.29 -78.21 -20.13
CA LEU A 12 1.10 -77.48 -19.14
C LEU A 12 1.48 -76.08 -19.65
N LEU A 13 1.95 -75.98 -20.90
CA LEU A 13 2.30 -74.69 -21.50
C LEU A 13 1.07 -73.78 -21.60
N GLN A 14 -0.08 -74.31 -21.99
CA GLN A 14 -1.31 -73.54 -22.04
C GLN A 14 -1.69 -72.99 -20.66
N GLY A 15 -1.62 -73.81 -19.60
CA GLY A 15 -1.83 -73.35 -18.23
C GLY A 15 -0.87 -72.23 -17.82
N THR A 16 0.42 -72.35 -18.17
CA THR A 16 1.39 -71.27 -17.88
C THR A 16 1.12 -69.99 -18.67
N VAL A 17 0.60 -70.10 -19.90
CA VAL A 17 0.22 -68.94 -20.72
C VAL A 17 -0.99 -68.24 -20.10
N GLU A 18 -1.99 -68.97 -19.64
CA GLU A 18 -3.16 -68.42 -18.94
C GLU A 18 -2.74 -67.70 -17.64
N GLU A 19 -1.88 -68.30 -16.82
CA GLU A 19 -1.33 -67.66 -15.61
C GLU A 19 -0.53 -66.38 -15.93
N LEU A 20 0.26 -66.39 -17.01
CA LEU A 20 1.01 -65.22 -17.45
C LEU A 20 0.07 -64.12 -17.98
N GLN A 21 -1.02 -64.48 -18.67
CA GLN A 21 -2.04 -63.52 -19.12
C GLN A 21 -2.72 -62.84 -17.93
N ASP A 22 -3.13 -63.61 -16.91
CA ASP A 22 -3.72 -63.06 -15.69
C ASP A 22 -2.76 -62.13 -14.96
N ARG A 23 -1.48 -62.51 -14.90
CA ARG A 23 -0.43 -61.69 -14.28
C ARG A 23 -0.19 -60.39 -15.04
N VAL A 24 -0.22 -60.42 -16.38
CA VAL A 24 -0.14 -59.21 -17.21
C VAL A 24 -1.33 -58.28 -16.93
N LEU A 25 -2.55 -58.81 -16.87
CA LEU A 25 -3.74 -58.01 -16.62
C LEU A 25 -3.72 -57.33 -15.24
N ILE A 26 -3.21 -58.02 -14.20
CA ILE A 26 -3.02 -57.44 -12.88
C ILE A 26 -1.96 -56.32 -12.91
N LEU A 27 -0.84 -56.54 -13.60
CA LEU A 27 0.22 -55.53 -13.73
C LEU A 27 -0.26 -54.31 -14.52
N GLU A 28 -1.04 -54.50 -15.57
CA GLU A 28 -1.68 -53.41 -16.32
C GLU A 28 -2.60 -52.60 -15.41
N ARG A 29 -3.47 -53.26 -14.64
CA ARG A 29 -4.35 -52.58 -13.68
C ARG A 29 -3.56 -51.79 -12.63
N GLN A 30 -2.50 -52.38 -12.08
CA GLN A 30 -1.61 -51.69 -11.14
C GLN A 30 -0.87 -50.51 -11.78
N GLY A 31 -0.54 -50.60 -13.07
CA GLY A 31 0.02 -49.49 -13.84
C GLY A 31 -0.96 -48.32 -13.93
N HIS A 32 -2.19 -48.59 -14.34
CA HIS A 32 -3.25 -47.58 -14.42
C HIS A 32 -3.55 -46.94 -13.06
N ASP A 33 -3.59 -47.72 -11.98
CA ASP A 33 -3.81 -47.19 -10.62
C ASP A 33 -2.67 -46.26 -10.18
N LYS A 34 -1.42 -46.60 -10.50
CA LYS A 34 -0.25 -45.75 -10.20
C LYS A 34 -0.26 -44.47 -11.05
N ASP A 35 -0.63 -44.55 -12.32
CA ASP A 35 -0.75 -43.38 -13.18
C ASP A 35 -1.83 -42.42 -12.68
N LEU A 36 -2.96 -42.95 -12.20
CA LEU A 36 -4.01 -42.15 -11.56
C LEU A 36 -3.50 -41.46 -10.28
N GLN A 37 -2.77 -42.18 -9.42
CA GLN A 37 -2.17 -41.60 -8.21
C GLN A 37 -1.14 -40.52 -8.53
N LEU A 38 -0.28 -40.74 -9.54
CA LEU A 38 0.68 -39.74 -9.99
C LEU A 38 -0.03 -38.49 -10.50
N HIS A 39 -1.11 -38.64 -11.26
CA HIS A 39 -1.89 -37.52 -11.75
C HIS A 39 -2.53 -36.72 -10.61
N GLN A 40 -3.09 -37.41 -9.60
CA GLN A 40 -3.64 -36.75 -8.40
C GLN A 40 -2.56 -35.97 -7.64
N SER A 41 -1.41 -36.58 -7.39
CA SER A 41 -0.29 -35.92 -6.72
C SER A 41 0.24 -34.70 -7.49
N GLN A 42 0.22 -34.74 -8.82
CA GLN A 42 0.60 -33.58 -9.65
C GLN A 42 -0.37 -32.40 -9.48
N LEU A 43 -1.68 -32.67 -9.41
CA LEU A 43 -2.69 -31.64 -9.18
C LEU A 43 -2.55 -31.01 -7.78
N GLU A 44 -2.38 -31.83 -6.76
CA GLU A 44 -2.13 -31.35 -5.38
C GLU A 44 -0.86 -30.48 -5.31
N LEU A 45 0.22 -30.91 -5.99
CA LEU A 45 1.45 -30.12 -6.05
C LEU A 45 1.24 -28.77 -6.75
N GLN A 46 0.43 -28.72 -7.80
CA GLN A 46 0.09 -27.48 -8.49
C GLN A 46 -0.69 -26.53 -7.57
N GLU A 47 -1.67 -27.05 -6.82
CA GLU A 47 -2.44 -26.28 -5.84
C GLU A 47 -1.56 -25.72 -4.71
N VAL A 48 -0.65 -26.54 -4.17
CA VAL A 48 0.32 -26.10 -3.16
C VAL A 48 1.28 -25.03 -3.71
N ARG A 49 1.73 -25.16 -4.97
CA ARG A 49 2.56 -24.12 -5.59
C ARG A 49 1.83 -22.79 -5.76
N LEU A 50 0.55 -22.83 -6.15
CA LEU A 50 -0.27 -21.62 -6.28
C LEU A 50 -0.49 -20.95 -4.92
N SER A 51 -0.84 -21.72 -3.89
CA SER A 51 -1.00 -21.18 -2.53
C SER A 51 0.30 -20.63 -1.95
N TYR A 52 1.45 -21.28 -2.21
CA TYR A 52 2.76 -20.77 -1.81
C TYR A 52 3.07 -19.42 -2.47
N ARG A 53 2.82 -19.27 -3.78
CA ARG A 53 2.99 -17.98 -4.48
C ARG A 53 2.10 -16.90 -3.90
N GLN A 54 0.83 -17.21 -3.60
CA GLN A 54 -0.09 -16.26 -2.96
C GLN A 54 0.40 -15.84 -1.57
N LEU A 55 0.90 -16.78 -0.77
CA LEU A 55 1.43 -16.48 0.54
C LEU A 55 2.72 -15.63 0.46
N GLN A 56 3.56 -15.89 -0.53
CA GLN A 56 4.76 -15.10 -0.80
C GLN A 56 4.40 -13.64 -1.11
N VAL A 57 3.41 -13.41 -1.98
CA VAL A 57 2.92 -12.06 -2.28
C VAL A 57 2.41 -11.37 -1.00
N LYS A 58 1.61 -12.06 -0.19
CA LYS A 58 1.15 -11.51 1.10
C LYS A 58 2.29 -11.18 2.07
N LEU A 59 3.37 -11.96 2.07
CA LEU A 59 4.54 -11.66 2.90
C LEU A 59 5.30 -10.44 2.39
N GLU A 60 5.40 -10.26 1.08
CA GLU A 60 5.98 -9.07 0.45
C GLU A 60 5.15 -7.83 0.80
N GLU A 61 3.81 -7.89 0.66
CA GLU A 61 2.87 -6.82 1.07
C GLU A 61 3.04 -6.44 2.55
N LEU A 62 3.03 -7.41 3.47
CA LEU A 62 3.23 -7.15 4.90
C LEU A 62 4.61 -6.57 5.23
N THR A 63 5.63 -6.95 4.45
CA THR A 63 6.99 -6.42 4.62
C THR A 63 7.07 -4.96 4.15
N GLU A 64 6.40 -4.63 3.05
CA GLU A 64 6.25 -3.25 2.57
C GLU A 64 5.45 -2.40 3.55
N GLU A 65 4.32 -2.89 4.06
CA GLU A 65 3.54 -2.20 5.10
C GLU A 65 4.39 -1.90 6.34
N ARG A 66 5.18 -2.89 6.80
CA ARG A 66 6.10 -2.69 7.93
C ARG A 66 7.20 -1.68 7.62
N SER A 67 7.73 -1.68 6.40
CA SER A 67 8.73 -0.70 5.95
C SER A 67 8.15 0.71 5.94
N LEU A 68 6.94 0.89 5.39
CA LEU A 68 6.22 2.16 5.38
C LEU A 68 5.89 2.63 6.79
N GLN A 69 5.48 1.74 7.69
CA GLN A 69 5.27 2.07 9.10
C GLN A 69 6.57 2.47 9.81
N SER A 70 7.69 1.81 9.51
CA SER A 70 9.00 2.19 10.07
C SER A 70 9.47 3.55 9.54
N SER A 71 9.22 3.83 8.26
CA SER A 71 9.52 5.12 7.63
C SER A 71 8.60 6.23 8.16
N ALA A 72 7.32 5.93 8.36
CA ALA A 72 6.33 6.81 8.99
C ALA A 72 6.72 7.13 10.44
N ALA A 73 7.15 6.14 11.22
CA ALA A 73 7.62 6.36 12.59
C ALA A 73 8.86 7.30 12.66
N THR A 74 9.72 7.26 11.63
CA THR A 74 10.84 8.22 11.52
C THR A 74 10.42 9.60 10.98
N SER A 75 9.34 9.72 10.22
CA SER A 75 8.85 11.00 9.66
C SER A 75 7.81 11.71 10.54
N THR A 76 7.19 10.99 11.48
CA THR A 76 6.46 11.59 12.61
C THR A 76 7.37 12.28 13.63
N SER A 77 8.69 12.18 13.50
CA SER A 77 9.65 12.68 14.50
C SER A 77 10.16 14.10 14.26
N LEU A 78 10.11 14.64 13.03
CA LEU A 78 10.69 15.96 12.76
C LEU A 78 9.66 16.96 12.24
N LEU A 79 8.78 16.59 11.30
CA LEU A 79 7.75 17.52 10.81
C LEU A 79 6.70 17.80 11.90
N SER A 80 6.23 16.77 12.60
CA SER A 80 5.34 16.96 13.74
C SER A 80 6.02 17.68 14.92
N GLU A 81 7.33 17.51 15.09
CA GLU A 81 8.09 18.19 16.15
C GLU A 81 8.34 19.66 15.78
N ILE A 82 8.61 19.96 14.50
CA ILE A 82 8.70 21.31 13.97
C ILE A 82 7.34 22.02 14.01
N GLU A 83 6.25 21.34 13.65
CA GLU A 83 4.89 21.89 13.76
C GLU A 83 4.54 22.21 15.21
N GLN A 84 4.80 21.29 16.15
CA GLN A 84 4.58 21.54 17.58
C GLN A 84 5.50 22.64 18.13
N SER A 85 6.75 22.72 17.65
CA SER A 85 7.70 23.76 18.03
C SER A 85 7.29 25.14 17.50
N MET A 86 6.82 25.22 16.25
CA MET A 86 6.29 26.44 15.66
C MET A 86 5.02 26.91 16.38
N GLU A 87 4.08 26.01 16.64
CA GLU A 87 2.86 26.32 17.39
C GLU A 87 3.19 26.81 18.81
N ALA A 88 4.18 26.20 19.48
CA ALA A 88 4.65 26.66 20.77
C ALA A 88 5.32 28.05 20.71
N GLU A 89 6.07 28.35 19.65
CA GLU A 89 6.70 29.65 19.44
C GLU A 89 5.66 30.76 19.15
N GLU A 90 4.64 30.46 18.36
CA GLU A 90 3.51 31.37 18.10
C GLU A 90 2.77 31.72 19.40
N LEU A 91 2.45 30.73 20.23
CA LEU A 91 1.81 30.95 21.53
C LEU A 91 2.70 31.75 22.49
N GLU A 92 4.02 31.56 22.44
CA GLU A 92 4.96 32.34 23.24
C GLU A 92 5.03 33.80 22.77
N GLN A 93 4.98 34.05 21.46
CA GLN A 93 4.89 35.39 20.89
C GLN A 93 3.57 36.08 21.29
N GLU A 94 2.43 35.39 21.19
CA GLU A 94 1.13 35.92 21.62
C GLU A 94 1.13 36.28 23.12
N ARG A 95 1.72 35.42 23.95
CA ARG A 95 1.85 35.65 25.40
C ARG A 95 2.71 36.88 25.70
N GLU A 96 3.83 37.06 25.00
CA GLU A 96 4.71 38.22 25.19
C GLU A 96 4.04 39.51 24.70
N GLN A 97 3.29 39.45 23.58
CA GLN A 97 2.49 40.57 23.10
C GLN A 97 1.40 40.99 24.11
N LEU A 98 0.66 40.02 24.66
CA LEU A 98 -0.31 40.26 25.74
C LEU A 98 0.36 40.88 26.98
N ARG A 99 1.58 40.44 27.31
CA ARG A 99 2.36 40.97 28.44
C ARG A 99 2.73 42.44 28.23
N LEU A 100 3.14 42.82 27.02
CA LEU A 100 3.44 44.21 26.66
C LEU A 100 2.18 45.09 26.75
N GLN A 101 1.06 44.65 26.17
CA GLN A 101 -0.21 45.39 26.25
C GLN A 101 -0.68 45.58 27.70
N LEU A 102 -0.53 44.55 28.54
CA LEU A 102 -0.87 44.63 29.96
C LEU A 102 0.01 45.62 30.71
N TRP A 103 1.30 45.69 30.38
CA TRP A 103 2.23 46.67 30.94
C TRP A 103 1.88 48.10 30.49
N GLU A 104 1.59 48.32 29.22
CA GLU A 104 1.14 49.63 28.71
C GLU A 104 -0.12 50.11 29.44
N ALA A 105 -1.12 49.22 29.59
CA ALA A 105 -2.34 49.51 30.34
C ALA A 105 -2.04 49.86 31.81
N TYR A 106 -1.12 49.13 32.44
CA TYR A 106 -0.67 49.43 33.80
C TYR A 106 -0.02 50.82 33.92
N CYS A 107 0.91 51.16 33.02
CA CYS A 107 1.55 52.47 32.97
C CYS A 107 0.53 53.60 32.76
N GLN A 108 -0.44 53.41 31.86
CA GLN A 108 -1.51 54.39 31.62
C GLN A 108 -2.39 54.59 32.87
N VAL A 109 -2.80 53.51 33.55
CA VAL A 109 -3.58 53.60 34.78
C VAL A 109 -2.80 54.33 35.89
N ARG A 110 -1.50 54.02 36.04
CA ARG A 110 -0.63 54.72 37.00
C ARG A 110 -0.52 56.21 36.68
N TYR A 111 -0.33 56.55 35.41
CA TYR A 111 -0.29 57.94 34.95
C TYR A 111 -1.59 58.68 35.29
N LEU A 112 -2.74 58.08 35.03
CA LEU A 112 -4.05 58.64 35.37
C LEU A 112 -4.21 58.83 36.89
N CYS A 113 -3.84 57.84 37.71
CA CYS A 113 -3.85 57.98 39.17
C CYS A 113 -2.99 59.16 39.64
N SER A 114 -1.79 59.33 39.09
CA SER A 114 -0.90 60.45 39.42
C SER A 114 -1.48 61.80 38.99
N HIS A 115 -2.10 61.86 37.81
CA HIS A 115 -2.74 63.08 37.31
C HIS A 115 -3.94 63.49 38.17
N LEU A 116 -4.81 62.54 38.55
CA LEU A 116 -5.96 62.82 39.42
C LEU A 116 -5.52 63.23 40.84
N ARG A 117 -4.45 62.64 41.38
CA ARG A 117 -3.86 63.04 42.67
C ARG A 117 -3.21 64.42 42.62
N GLY A 118 -2.61 64.79 41.48
CA GLY A 118 -2.05 66.12 41.25
C GLY A 118 -3.09 67.24 41.24
N ASN A 119 -4.32 66.93 40.81
CA ASN A 119 -5.43 67.88 40.82
C ASN A 119 -6.00 68.18 42.22
N ASP A 120 -5.77 67.31 43.22
CA ASP A 120 -6.11 67.56 44.64
C ASP A 120 -5.04 68.37 45.39
N SER A 121 -3.88 68.63 44.78
CA SER A 121 -2.73 69.29 45.44
C SER A 121 -2.81 70.82 45.51
N ALA A 122 -3.89 71.43 45.00
CA ALA A 122 -4.06 72.88 45.03
C ALA A 122 -4.58 73.43 46.36
N ASP A 123 -5.08 72.61 47.30
CA ASP A 123 -5.60 73.17 48.56
C ASP A 123 -5.62 72.18 49.74
N SER A 124 -4.45 71.71 50.19
CA SER A 124 -4.35 71.15 51.55
C SER A 124 -2.92 71.22 52.11
N ALA A 125 -2.60 72.34 52.71
CA ALA A 125 -1.45 72.48 53.60
C ALA A 125 -1.83 71.99 55.01
N VAL A 126 -1.66 70.69 55.29
CA VAL A 126 -1.40 70.21 56.66
C VAL A 126 -0.82 68.79 56.63
N SER A 127 0.24 68.61 57.39
CA SER A 127 1.12 67.44 57.46
C SER A 127 0.44 66.12 57.78
N THR A 128 0.98 65.01 57.29
CA THR A 128 1.52 63.92 58.15
C THR A 128 2.24 62.84 57.33
N ASP A 129 3.39 62.44 57.88
CA ASP A 129 4.18 61.24 57.62
C ASP A 129 3.46 60.12 56.83
N SER A 130 3.94 59.89 55.61
CA SER A 130 3.78 58.63 54.91
C SER A 130 5.13 58.29 54.29
N SER A 131 6.08 57.97 55.17
CA SER A 131 7.18 57.09 54.81
C SER A 131 6.58 55.74 54.37
N MET A 132 6.74 55.40 53.09
CA MET A 132 7.17 54.09 52.60
C MET A 132 6.83 53.93 51.10
N ASP A 133 7.89 53.63 50.37
CA ASP A 133 7.97 53.11 49.00
C ASP A 133 7.86 54.14 47.86
N GLU A 134 8.92 54.94 47.76
CA GLU A 134 9.43 55.43 46.49
C GLU A 134 9.74 54.24 45.56
N SER A 135 8.99 54.17 44.46
CA SER A 135 9.56 53.79 43.17
C SER A 135 10.04 52.34 43.03
N SER A 136 9.11 51.39 43.08
CA SER A 136 9.23 50.22 42.19
C SER A 136 8.99 50.67 40.76
N GLU A 137 10.00 51.28 40.12
CA GLU A 137 10.03 51.48 38.69
C GLU A 137 10.05 50.10 38.00
N THR A 138 8.87 49.54 37.74
CA THR A 138 8.73 48.42 36.80
C THR A 138 8.96 48.98 35.39
N SER A 139 10.21 49.28 35.05
CA SER A 139 10.66 49.81 33.77
C SER A 139 10.57 48.79 32.62
N SER A 140 10.14 47.56 32.94
CA SER A 140 9.98 46.46 32.00
C SER A 140 8.70 45.67 32.27
N ALA A 141 8.06 45.20 31.19
CA ALA A 141 6.93 44.27 31.24
C ALA A 141 7.26 42.97 31.99
N LYS A 142 8.54 42.62 32.12
CA LYS A 142 9.01 41.42 32.84
C LYS A 142 8.94 41.56 34.37
N ASP A 143 8.89 42.77 34.90
CA ASP A 143 9.03 43.04 36.34
C ASP A 143 7.73 43.44 37.03
N VAL A 144 6.58 43.34 36.36
CA VAL A 144 5.27 43.65 36.96
C VAL A 144 4.80 42.50 37.87
N PRO A 145 4.69 42.71 39.19
CA PRO A 145 4.15 41.70 40.09
C PRO A 145 2.69 41.37 39.75
N ALA A 146 2.32 40.10 39.91
CA ALA A 146 0.94 39.67 39.72
C ALA A 146 0.01 40.44 40.68
N GLY A 147 -1.01 41.10 40.12
CA GLY A 147 -1.99 41.88 40.89
C GLY A 147 -1.73 43.40 40.94
N SER A 148 -0.59 43.90 40.48
CA SER A 148 -0.29 45.35 40.49
C SER A 148 -1.27 46.18 39.67
N LEU A 149 -1.69 45.70 38.50
CA LEU A 149 -2.74 46.35 37.70
C LEU A 149 -4.08 46.39 38.43
N ARG A 150 -4.46 45.31 39.12
CA ARG A 150 -5.70 45.26 39.91
C ARG A 150 -5.68 46.28 41.04
N THR A 151 -4.54 46.44 41.71
CA THR A 151 -4.34 47.44 42.76
C THR A 151 -4.42 48.86 42.19
N ALA A 152 -3.72 49.14 41.08
CA ALA A 152 -3.74 50.44 40.41
C ALA A 152 -5.14 50.82 39.91
N LEU A 153 -5.89 49.86 39.34
CA LEU A 153 -7.29 50.06 38.93
C LEU A 153 -8.23 50.30 40.12
N SER A 154 -7.99 49.62 41.25
CA SER A 154 -8.78 49.83 42.48
C SER A 154 -8.53 51.23 43.06
N GLU A 155 -7.29 51.71 42.99
CA GLU A 155 -6.92 53.07 43.37
C GLU A 155 -7.55 54.10 42.44
N LEU A 156 -7.47 53.90 41.11
CA LEU A 156 -8.10 54.75 40.11
C LEU A 156 -9.61 54.86 40.35
N LYS A 157 -10.28 53.73 40.63
CA LYS A 157 -11.71 53.69 40.96
C LYS A 157 -12.03 54.53 42.20
N ARG A 158 -11.20 54.47 43.24
CA ARG A 158 -11.38 55.27 44.47
C ARG A 158 -11.22 56.77 44.19
N LEU A 159 -10.21 57.15 43.40
CA LEU A 159 -9.97 58.55 43.02
C LEU A 159 -11.10 59.10 42.15
N ILE A 160 -11.56 58.34 41.15
CA ILE A 160 -12.71 58.73 40.32
C ILE A 160 -13.98 58.84 41.17
N GLN A 161 -14.26 57.87 42.05
CA GLN A 161 -15.44 57.93 42.92
C GLN A 161 -15.41 59.17 43.84
N SER A 162 -14.23 59.55 44.34
CA SER A 162 -14.06 60.78 45.13
C SER A 162 -14.36 62.06 44.36
N ILE A 163 -14.05 62.09 43.06
CA ILE A 163 -14.32 63.22 42.18
C ILE A 163 -15.80 63.24 41.77
N VAL A 164 -16.38 62.07 41.47
CA VAL A 164 -17.78 61.92 41.07
C VAL A 164 -18.73 62.22 42.23
N ASP A 165 -18.38 61.87 43.46
CA ASP A 165 -19.16 62.24 44.66
C ASP A 165 -19.05 63.75 44.98
N GLY A 166 -18.09 64.47 44.38
CA GLY A 166 -17.89 65.92 44.52
C GLY A 166 -18.34 66.76 43.31
N MET A 167 -18.77 66.14 42.22
CA MET A 167 -19.06 66.83 40.96
C MET A 167 -20.45 66.45 40.45
N GLU A 168 -21.45 67.27 40.79
CA GLU A 168 -22.71 67.32 40.05
C GLU A 168 -22.41 67.58 38.56
N PRO A 169 -23.02 66.83 37.63
CA PRO A 169 -22.55 66.78 36.25
C PRO A 169 -22.98 68.03 35.49
N THR A 170 -22.01 68.93 35.26
CA THR A 170 -22.18 69.99 34.27
C THR A 170 -22.01 69.39 32.88
N GLY A 171 -23.16 69.23 32.22
CA GLY A 171 -23.26 68.80 30.83
C GLY A 171 -22.52 69.76 29.90
N SER A 172 -21.50 69.23 29.24
CA SER A 172 -20.92 69.81 28.05
C SER A 172 -20.54 68.67 27.09
N ARG A 173 -21.54 68.08 26.44
CA ARG A 173 -21.39 67.05 25.39
C ARG A 173 -22.35 67.34 24.25
N ARG A 174 -22.07 68.35 23.43
CA ARG A 174 -22.80 68.54 22.17
C ARG A 174 -21.92 68.85 20.96
N ILE A 175 -20.63 69.13 21.15
CA ILE A 175 -19.74 69.49 20.05
C ILE A 175 -18.91 68.28 19.59
N ASP A 176 -18.66 67.31 20.48
CA ASP A 176 -17.96 66.06 20.14
C ASP A 176 -18.90 64.98 19.57
N ASP A 177 -20.21 65.11 19.76
CA ASP A 177 -21.20 64.07 19.40
C ASP A 177 -21.29 63.88 17.88
N ASP A 178 -21.37 64.96 17.10
CA ASP A 178 -21.46 64.89 15.63
C ASP A 178 -20.16 64.33 15.00
N SER A 179 -18.99 64.67 15.55
CA SER A 179 -17.70 64.13 15.07
C SER A 179 -17.51 62.66 15.44
N LEU A 180 -18.03 62.25 16.60
CA LEU A 180 -18.02 60.86 17.05
C LEU A 180 -19.04 60.03 16.27
N GLU A 181 -20.22 60.57 15.95
CA GLU A 181 -21.22 59.95 15.08
C GLU A 181 -20.65 59.68 13.68
N GLU A 182 -19.93 60.65 13.10
CA GLU A 182 -19.27 60.48 11.81
C GLU A 182 -18.12 59.46 11.87
N GLN A 183 -17.33 59.44 12.95
CA GLN A 183 -16.32 58.38 13.18
C GLN A 183 -16.95 57.00 13.35
N ILE A 184 -18.08 56.90 14.05
CA ILE A 184 -18.83 55.64 14.20
C ILE A 184 -19.36 55.20 12.84
N ARG A 185 -19.89 56.13 12.04
CA ARG A 185 -20.37 55.85 10.68
C ARG A 185 -19.23 55.33 9.81
N GLN A 186 -18.09 56.01 9.77
CA GLN A 186 -16.91 55.58 9.01
C GLN A 186 -16.40 54.20 9.47
N THR A 187 -16.24 53.99 10.78
CA THR A 187 -15.79 52.70 11.33
C THR A 187 -16.78 51.58 11.02
N SER A 188 -18.08 51.89 10.96
CA SER A 188 -19.13 50.93 10.59
C SER A 188 -19.11 50.57 9.11
N GLU A 189 -18.78 51.54 8.25
CA GLU A 189 -18.61 51.36 6.80
C GLU A 189 -17.34 50.53 6.53
N ASP A 190 -16.21 50.84 7.19
CA ASP A 190 -14.96 50.08 7.12
C ASP A 190 -15.17 48.64 7.62
N SER A 191 -15.91 48.46 8.72
CA SER A 191 -16.28 47.13 9.23
C SER A 191 -17.18 46.36 8.26
N ARG A 192 -18.01 47.05 7.47
CA ARG A 192 -18.85 46.43 6.43
C ARG A 192 -18.01 46.01 5.24
N ALA A 193 -17.11 46.87 4.77
CA ALA A 193 -16.17 46.57 3.69
C ALA A 193 -15.26 45.38 4.05
N LEU A 194 -14.78 45.32 5.30
CA LEU A 194 -13.99 44.19 5.79
C LEU A 194 -14.80 42.88 5.80
N ARG A 195 -16.08 42.92 6.20
CA ARG A 195 -16.97 41.75 6.14
C ARG A 195 -17.20 41.26 4.70
N GLU A 196 -17.44 42.16 3.76
CA GLU A 196 -17.63 41.81 2.35
C GLU A 196 -16.35 41.17 1.74
N LEU A 197 -15.17 41.69 2.08
CA LEU A 197 -13.89 41.08 1.69
C LEU A 197 -13.74 39.67 2.26
N MET A 198 -13.98 39.49 3.56
CA MET A 198 -13.91 38.19 4.23
C MET A 198 -14.91 37.18 3.64
N GLU A 199 -16.12 37.62 3.28
CA GLU A 199 -17.11 36.80 2.60
C GLU A 199 -16.65 36.41 1.19
N GLY A 200 -16.03 37.33 0.45
CA GLY A 200 -15.42 37.07 -0.85
C GLY A 200 -14.28 36.06 -0.79
N GLU A 201 -13.40 36.18 0.21
CA GLU A 201 -12.32 35.21 0.46
C GLU A 201 -12.87 33.84 0.86
N ARG A 202 -13.90 33.79 1.71
CA ARG A 202 -14.63 32.55 2.03
C ARG A 202 -15.24 31.89 0.79
N GLY A 203 -15.77 32.68 -0.13
CA GLY A 203 -16.31 32.20 -1.40
C GLY A 203 -15.24 31.55 -2.28
N LYS A 204 -14.09 32.21 -2.44
CA LYS A 204 -12.95 31.67 -3.19
C LYS A 204 -12.38 30.39 -2.54
N LEU A 205 -12.29 30.36 -1.20
CA LEU A 205 -11.84 29.19 -0.47
C LEU A 205 -12.78 27.99 -0.67
N LYS A 206 -14.10 28.22 -0.69
CA LYS A 206 -15.08 27.17 -1.01
C LYS A 206 -14.92 26.63 -2.42
N GLN A 207 -14.76 27.49 -3.42
CA GLN A 207 -14.52 27.07 -4.81
C GLN A 207 -13.23 26.25 -4.93
N SER A 208 -12.14 26.69 -4.30
CA SER A 208 -10.89 25.94 -4.26
C SER A 208 -11.04 24.56 -3.59
N LEU A 209 -11.83 24.47 -2.51
CA LEU A 209 -12.12 23.21 -1.85
C LEU A 209 -12.92 22.25 -2.75
N GLU A 210 -13.92 22.76 -3.48
CA GLU A 210 -14.72 21.98 -4.44
C GLU A 210 -13.84 21.49 -5.61
N GLU A 211 -12.94 22.32 -6.13
CA GLU A 211 -11.96 21.93 -7.15
C GLU A 211 -11.01 20.85 -6.63
N LEU A 212 -10.48 21.01 -5.41
CA LEU A 212 -9.63 20.00 -4.76
C LEU A 212 -10.36 18.67 -4.59
N GLN A 213 -11.63 18.69 -4.19
CA GLN A 213 -12.44 17.47 -4.06
C GLN A 213 -12.69 16.79 -5.41
N HIS A 214 -12.93 17.58 -6.46
CA HIS A 214 -13.08 17.06 -7.82
C HIS A 214 -11.78 16.42 -8.33
N LEU A 215 -10.65 17.12 -8.20
CA LEU A 215 -9.32 16.61 -8.53
C LEU A 215 -8.97 15.35 -7.73
N HIS A 216 -9.26 15.34 -6.43
CA HIS A 216 -9.04 14.17 -5.58
C HIS A 216 -9.84 12.96 -6.09
N SER A 217 -11.14 13.15 -6.36
CA SER A 217 -12.00 12.09 -6.90
C SER A 217 -11.47 11.54 -8.24
N GLN A 218 -10.99 12.43 -9.12
CA GLN A 218 -10.38 12.05 -10.39
C GLN A 218 -9.09 11.24 -10.19
N VAL A 219 -8.21 11.66 -9.27
CA VAL A 219 -6.98 10.92 -8.93
C VAL A 219 -7.30 9.55 -8.35
N THR A 220 -8.33 9.43 -7.51
CA THR A 220 -8.77 8.14 -6.97
C THR A 220 -9.24 7.19 -8.08
N LEU A 221 -10.07 7.68 -9.02
CA LEU A 221 -10.54 6.92 -10.18
C LEU A 221 -9.37 6.43 -11.04
N LEU A 222 -8.46 7.34 -11.42
CA LEU A 222 -7.28 7.00 -12.21
C LEU A 222 -6.34 6.03 -11.48
N SER A 223 -6.24 6.12 -10.14
CA SER A 223 -5.46 5.19 -9.34
C SER A 223 -6.03 3.77 -9.39
N VAL A 224 -7.36 3.63 -9.30
CA VAL A 224 -8.06 2.33 -9.44
C VAL A 224 -7.91 1.77 -10.85
N GLU A 225 -8.05 2.59 -11.89
CA GLU A 225 -7.80 2.16 -13.27
C GLU A 225 -6.36 1.68 -13.46
N MET A 226 -5.39 2.41 -12.90
CA MET A 226 -3.99 2.01 -12.92
C MET A 226 -3.73 0.71 -12.18
N THR A 227 -4.40 0.43 -11.06
CA THR A 227 -4.25 -0.87 -10.37
C THR A 227 -4.83 -2.01 -11.20
N VAL A 228 -6.00 -1.83 -11.82
CA VAL A 228 -6.63 -2.84 -12.68
C VAL A 228 -5.74 -3.14 -13.90
N LEU A 229 -5.22 -2.12 -14.57
CA LEU A 229 -4.32 -2.30 -15.72
C LEU A 229 -3.00 -2.97 -15.33
N LYS A 230 -2.47 -2.69 -14.14
CA LYS A 230 -1.28 -3.38 -13.61
C LYS A 230 -1.57 -4.86 -13.38
N GLU A 231 -2.69 -5.19 -12.73
CA GLU A 231 -3.11 -6.58 -12.52
C GLU A 231 -3.29 -7.34 -13.84
N GLU A 232 -3.93 -6.74 -14.84
CA GLU A 232 -4.13 -7.36 -16.15
C GLU A 232 -2.80 -7.63 -16.85
N ARG A 233 -1.88 -6.66 -16.82
CA ARG A 233 -0.53 -6.81 -17.37
C ARG A 233 0.26 -7.91 -16.65
N ASP A 234 0.15 -8.01 -15.33
CA ASP A 234 0.86 -9.04 -14.56
C ASP A 234 0.26 -10.43 -14.80
N ARG A 235 -1.08 -10.54 -14.95
CA ARG A 235 -1.74 -11.78 -15.40
C ARG A 235 -1.24 -12.23 -16.78
N LEU A 236 -1.14 -11.31 -17.74
CA LEU A 236 -0.64 -11.62 -19.09
C LEU A 236 0.84 -12.03 -19.08
N ARG A 237 1.68 -11.38 -18.26
CA ARG A 237 3.07 -11.82 -18.08
C ARG A 237 3.16 -13.22 -17.50
N ALA A 238 2.42 -13.50 -16.43
CA ALA A 238 2.40 -14.82 -15.81
C ALA A 238 1.96 -15.91 -16.80
N ALA A 239 0.95 -15.64 -17.63
CA ALA A 239 0.50 -16.55 -18.68
C ALA A 239 1.55 -16.74 -19.79
N SER A 240 2.31 -15.69 -20.14
CA SER A 240 3.41 -15.78 -21.11
C SER A 240 4.65 -16.49 -20.56
N GLU A 241 4.87 -16.42 -19.25
CA GLU A 241 5.98 -17.10 -18.56
C GLU A 241 5.68 -18.57 -18.29
N ASP A 242 4.43 -19.00 -18.46
CA ASP A 242 4.02 -20.39 -18.32
C ASP A 242 4.58 -21.23 -19.47
N LYS A 243 5.79 -21.77 -19.24
CA LYS A 243 6.53 -22.62 -20.17
C LYS A 243 6.03 -24.06 -20.17
N GLU A 244 5.19 -24.45 -19.21
CA GLU A 244 4.68 -25.82 -19.09
C GLU A 244 4.05 -26.36 -20.39
N PRO A 245 3.12 -25.66 -21.08
CA PRO A 245 2.54 -26.15 -22.34
C PRO A 245 3.59 -26.29 -23.46
N GLN A 246 4.57 -25.38 -23.52
CA GLN A 246 5.65 -25.45 -24.50
C GLN A 246 6.61 -26.62 -24.22
N GLU A 247 6.90 -26.89 -22.96
CA GLU A 247 7.71 -28.03 -22.53
C GLU A 247 7.00 -29.37 -22.78
N GLN A 248 5.69 -29.44 -22.50
CA GLN A 248 4.85 -30.60 -22.81
C GLN A 248 4.81 -30.88 -24.32
N LEU A 249 4.64 -29.84 -25.15
CA LEU A 249 4.69 -29.98 -26.61
C LEU A 249 6.05 -30.49 -27.08
N GLN A 250 7.16 -29.94 -26.55
CA GLN A 250 8.50 -30.42 -26.88
C GLN A 250 8.72 -31.88 -26.47
N LYS A 251 8.22 -32.29 -25.31
CA LYS A 251 8.28 -33.68 -24.86
C LYS A 251 7.51 -34.61 -25.82
N ALA A 252 6.27 -34.24 -26.16
CA ALA A 252 5.45 -35.02 -27.10
C ALA A 252 6.11 -35.13 -28.49
N LEU A 253 6.77 -34.08 -28.97
CA LEU A 253 7.54 -34.13 -30.21
C LEU A 253 8.74 -35.09 -30.12
N ARG A 254 9.51 -35.04 -29.04
CA ARG A 254 10.64 -35.98 -28.81
C ARG A 254 10.15 -37.43 -28.75
N ASP A 255 9.06 -37.69 -28.05
CA ASP A 255 8.49 -39.02 -27.92
C ASP A 255 7.99 -39.56 -29.27
N ARG A 256 7.32 -38.71 -30.06
CA ARG A 256 6.92 -39.03 -31.45
C ARG A 256 8.14 -39.37 -32.31
N ASP A 257 9.18 -38.54 -32.28
CA ASP A 257 10.37 -38.74 -33.10
C ASP A 257 11.12 -40.02 -32.70
N ALA A 258 11.18 -40.33 -31.40
CA ALA A 258 11.72 -41.60 -30.92
C ALA A 258 10.89 -42.81 -31.38
N ALA A 259 9.55 -42.70 -31.39
CA ALA A 259 8.67 -43.74 -31.91
C ALA A 259 8.85 -43.95 -33.42
N ILE A 260 8.99 -42.87 -34.19
CA ILE A 260 9.28 -42.92 -35.63
C ILE A 260 10.64 -43.61 -35.87
N ALA A 261 11.67 -43.25 -35.11
CA ALA A 261 12.98 -43.88 -35.23
C ALA A 261 12.94 -45.39 -34.95
N LYS A 262 12.22 -45.82 -33.89
CA LYS A 262 11.99 -47.24 -33.58
C LYS A 262 11.24 -47.95 -34.70
N LYS A 263 10.18 -47.33 -35.23
CA LYS A 263 9.42 -47.88 -36.36
C LYS A 263 10.32 -48.12 -37.57
N ASN A 264 11.10 -47.11 -37.96
CA ASN A 264 12.01 -47.21 -39.11
C ASN A 264 13.07 -48.30 -38.90
N ALA A 265 13.59 -48.45 -37.68
CA ALA A 265 14.53 -49.52 -37.36
C ALA A 265 13.90 -50.92 -37.51
N VAL A 266 12.68 -51.11 -37.02
CA VAL A 266 11.93 -52.36 -37.18
C VAL A 266 11.60 -52.64 -38.65
N GLU A 267 11.22 -51.63 -39.42
CA GLU A 267 10.96 -51.76 -40.86
C GLU A 267 12.23 -52.17 -41.63
N LEU A 268 13.40 -51.67 -41.24
CA LEU A 268 14.69 -52.04 -41.82
C LEU A 268 15.06 -53.50 -41.51
N GLU A 269 14.91 -53.94 -40.26
CA GLU A 269 15.12 -55.35 -39.89
C GLU A 269 14.12 -56.28 -40.59
N LEU A 270 12.86 -55.86 -40.73
CA LEU A 270 11.87 -56.62 -41.48
C LEU A 270 12.25 -56.77 -42.96
N ALA A 271 12.76 -55.70 -43.59
CA ALA A 271 13.24 -55.76 -44.96
C ALA A 271 14.42 -56.73 -45.10
N LYS A 272 15.35 -56.72 -44.14
CA LYS A 272 16.47 -57.65 -44.09
C LYS A 272 16.02 -59.12 -43.96
N CYS A 273 15.12 -59.42 -43.02
CA CYS A 273 14.55 -60.76 -42.87
C CYS A 273 13.85 -61.25 -44.15
N LYS A 274 13.16 -60.35 -44.89
CA LYS A 274 12.55 -60.70 -46.19
C LYS A 274 13.60 -61.05 -47.23
N MET A 275 14.70 -60.32 -47.30
CA MET A 275 15.81 -60.63 -48.21
C MET A 275 16.45 -61.99 -47.86
N ASP A 276 16.68 -62.25 -46.58
CA ASP A 276 17.25 -63.52 -46.11
C ASP A 276 16.34 -64.71 -46.46
N MET A 277 15.02 -64.55 -46.27
CA MET A 277 14.03 -65.55 -46.66
C MET A 277 14.01 -65.79 -48.18
N MET A 278 14.06 -64.73 -49.00
CA MET A 278 14.14 -64.86 -50.46
C MET A 278 15.42 -65.59 -50.91
N SER A 279 16.56 -65.27 -50.28
CA SER A 279 17.84 -65.95 -50.52
C SER A 279 17.76 -67.44 -50.16
N LEU A 280 17.22 -67.77 -48.98
CA LEU A 280 17.04 -69.16 -48.55
C LEU A 280 16.09 -69.93 -49.47
N ASN A 281 15.00 -69.30 -49.93
CA ASN A 281 14.07 -69.90 -50.87
C ASN A 281 14.74 -70.20 -52.23
N SER A 282 15.60 -69.29 -52.72
CA SER A 282 16.41 -69.55 -53.91
C SER A 282 17.34 -70.74 -53.72
N GLN A 283 18.07 -70.78 -52.60
CA GLN A 283 18.98 -71.89 -52.27
C GLN A 283 18.23 -73.23 -52.18
N LEU A 284 17.03 -73.24 -51.60
CA LEU A 284 16.18 -74.43 -51.52
C LEU A 284 15.74 -74.91 -52.91
N LEU A 285 15.31 -74.00 -53.79
CA LEU A 285 14.94 -74.32 -55.17
C LEU A 285 16.13 -74.92 -55.93
N ASP A 286 17.32 -74.33 -55.79
CA ASP A 286 18.55 -74.85 -56.41
C ASP A 286 18.88 -76.25 -55.90
N ALA A 287 18.77 -76.49 -54.60
CA ALA A 287 19.01 -77.81 -53.99
C ALA A 287 17.99 -78.86 -54.46
N ILE A 288 16.71 -78.49 -54.57
CA ILE A 288 15.66 -79.36 -55.13
C ILE A 288 15.98 -79.70 -56.59
N GLN A 289 16.37 -78.71 -57.39
CA GLN A 289 16.71 -78.90 -58.80
C GLN A 289 17.93 -79.84 -58.96
N GLN A 290 18.96 -79.65 -58.14
CA GLN A 290 20.12 -80.55 -58.10
C GLN A 290 19.72 -81.97 -57.72
N LYS A 291 18.89 -82.14 -56.68
CA LYS A 291 18.40 -83.46 -56.25
C LYS A 291 17.57 -84.15 -57.33
N LEU A 292 16.71 -83.40 -58.02
CA LEU A 292 15.91 -83.94 -59.13
C LEU A 292 16.80 -84.43 -60.26
N ASN A 293 17.77 -83.61 -60.68
CA ASN A 293 18.73 -83.99 -61.73
C ASN A 293 19.51 -85.26 -61.36
N LEU A 294 19.99 -85.38 -60.11
CA LEU A 294 20.69 -86.58 -59.63
C LEU A 294 19.76 -87.81 -59.60
N SER A 295 18.50 -87.63 -59.20
CA SER A 295 17.51 -88.72 -59.18
C SER A 295 17.22 -89.22 -60.60
N GLN A 296 17.05 -88.30 -61.56
CA GLN A 296 16.88 -88.63 -62.98
C GLN A 296 18.11 -89.34 -63.55
N GLN A 297 19.32 -88.91 -63.19
CA GLN A 297 20.55 -89.61 -63.58
C GLN A 297 20.55 -91.04 -63.03
N LEU A 298 20.27 -91.23 -61.73
CA LEU A 298 20.21 -92.54 -61.10
C LEU A 298 19.18 -93.47 -61.76
N GLU A 299 17.99 -92.96 -62.09
CA GLU A 299 16.96 -93.72 -62.83
C GLU A 299 17.45 -94.13 -64.22
N ALA A 300 18.23 -93.31 -64.91
CA ALA A 300 18.80 -93.64 -66.21
C ALA A 300 19.93 -94.69 -66.15
N TRP A 301 20.55 -94.90 -64.97
CA TRP A 301 21.57 -95.93 -64.75
C TRP A 301 20.97 -97.29 -64.34
N GLN A 302 19.71 -97.33 -63.90
CA GLN A 302 18.98 -98.56 -63.52
C GLN A 302 18.32 -99.22 -64.73
#